data_AF-A0AAU5Q6X7-F1
#
_entry.id   AF-A0AAU5Q6X7-F1
#
_cell.length_a   1.000
_cell.length_b   1.000
_cell.length_c   1.000
_cell.angle_alpha   90.00
_cell.angle_beta   90.00
_cell.angle_gamma   90.00
#
_symmetry.space_group_name_H-M   'P 1'
#
loop_
_entity.id
_entity.type
_entity.pdbx_description
1 polymer ?
#
loop_
_entity_poly.entity_id
_entity_poly.type
_entity_poly.pdbx_seq_one_letter_code
_entity_poly.pdbx_strand_id
1 'polypeptide(L)'
;MSVPATDRPTSTERTEHSVESLSSWLADRIALYLQRSPSEIVSTVPLAEYGLDSVAALSLCGDIEEDFDLVLEPTVAWDYPTVDALAGHLVEELRDVQSEAR
;
A
#
# COMPACT_ATOMS: atom_id res chain seq x y z
N MET A 1 -20.30 24.08 8.63
CA MET A 1 -19.66 23.90 7.31
C MET A 1 -18.83 22.62 7.42
N SER A 2 -19.50 21.47 7.50
CA SER A 2 -19.68 20.47 6.41
C SER A 2 -18.31 19.92 5.98
N VAL A 3 -17.88 18.75 6.46
CA VAL A 3 -18.46 17.40 6.25
C VAL A 3 -18.26 16.47 7.47
N PRO A 4 -19.22 15.57 7.79
CA PRO A 4 -18.97 14.36 8.56
C PRO A 4 -18.74 13.19 7.59
N ALA A 5 -17.55 12.61 7.60
CA ALA A 5 -17.29 11.33 6.96
C ALA A 5 -16.78 10.36 8.04
N THR A 6 -17.70 9.48 8.45
CA THR A 6 -17.46 8.06 8.70
C THR A 6 -16.15 7.61 8.05
N ASP A 7 -15.17 7.13 8.80
CA ASP A 7 -15.17 5.70 9.07
C ASP A 7 -14.72 5.35 10.49
N ARG A 8 -15.58 4.62 11.19
CA ARG A 8 -15.19 3.80 12.34
C ARG A 8 -14.84 2.45 11.72
N PRO A 9 -13.57 1.98 11.71
CA PRO A 9 -13.34 0.60 11.40
C PRO A 9 -13.94 -0.25 12.52
N THR A 10 -15.07 -0.85 12.20
CA THR A 10 -15.81 -1.82 12.99
C THR A 10 -14.96 -3.07 13.20
N SER A 11 -14.99 -3.58 14.43
CA SER A 11 -14.82 -4.98 14.84
C SER A 11 -14.48 -6.02 13.76
N THR A 12 -13.40 -6.75 14.06
CA THR A 12 -13.29 -8.22 13.94
C THR A 12 -12.90 -8.80 12.57
N GLU A 13 -11.62 -9.15 12.48
CA GLU A 13 -11.15 -10.47 12.00
C GLU A 13 -11.84 -11.02 10.76
N ARG A 14 -11.48 -10.53 9.58
CA ARG A 14 -11.33 -11.38 8.39
C ARG A 14 -10.11 -10.91 7.61
N THR A 15 -9.14 -11.79 7.52
CA THR A 15 -7.93 -11.72 6.70
C THR A 15 -8.34 -11.77 5.22
N GLU A 16 -9.05 -10.75 4.74
CA GLU A 16 -9.33 -10.57 3.33
C GLU A 16 -8.38 -9.47 2.86
N HIS A 17 -7.29 -9.87 2.20
CA HIS A 17 -6.32 -9.00 1.54
C HIS A 17 -7.05 -8.15 0.49
N SER A 18 -7.67 -7.07 0.95
CA SER A 18 -8.48 -6.16 0.14
C SER A 18 -7.64 -4.94 -0.20
N VAL A 19 -7.91 -4.35 -1.36
CA VAL A 19 -7.20 -3.18 -1.87
C VAL A 19 -7.22 -2.04 -0.84
N GLU A 20 -8.33 -1.86 -0.13
CA GLU A 20 -8.45 -0.83 0.91
C GLU A 20 -7.48 -1.06 2.08
N SER A 21 -7.40 -2.27 2.63
CA SER A 21 -6.48 -2.62 3.72
C SER A 21 -5.01 -2.44 3.32
N LEU A 22 -4.65 -2.91 2.12
CA LEU A 22 -3.30 -2.76 1.57
C LEU A 22 -2.98 -1.29 1.31
N SER A 23 -3.93 -0.53 0.75
CA SER A 23 -3.74 0.91 0.51
C SER A 23 -3.52 1.67 1.82
N SER A 24 -4.25 1.34 2.89
CA SER A 24 -4.05 1.95 4.21
C SER A 24 -2.69 1.60 4.81
N TRP A 25 -2.25 0.35 4.68
CA TRP A 25 -0.94 -0.09 5.14
C TRP A 25 0.19 0.60 4.37
N LEU A 26 0.07 0.66 3.04
CA LEU A 26 1.03 1.36 2.19
C LEU A 26 1.10 2.84 2.55
N ALA A 27 -0.04 3.51 2.70
CA ALA A 27 -0.09 4.91 3.07
C ALA A 27 0.60 5.17 4.42
N ASP A 28 0.43 4.28 5.40
CA ASP A 28 1.11 4.36 6.69
C ASP A 28 2.63 4.20 6.56
N ARG A 29 3.09 3.18 5.82
CA ARG A 29 4.52 2.96 5.56
C ARG A 29 5.17 4.13 4.83
N ILE A 30 4.52 4.63 3.77
CA ILE A 30 4.97 5.77 3.00
C ILE A 30 5.02 7.03 3.86
N ALA A 31 4.01 7.26 4.71
CA ALA A 31 4.00 8.37 5.65
C ALA A 31 5.17 8.29 6.64
N LEU A 32 5.50 7.09 7.13
CA LEU A 32 6.66 6.86 7.99
C LEU A 32 7.98 7.20 7.28
N TYR A 33 8.19 6.76 6.04
CA TYR A 33 9.41 7.08 5.28
C TYR A 33 9.53 8.57 4.96
N LEU A 34 8.41 9.23 4.63
CA LEU A 34 8.37 10.65 4.33
C LEU A 34 8.34 11.53 5.59
N GLN A 35 8.27 10.94 6.78
CA GLN A 35 8.07 11.62 8.07
C GLN A 35 6.86 12.56 8.05
N ARG A 36 5.76 12.12 7.43
CA ARG A 36 4.50 12.85 7.32
C ARG A 36 3.36 12.12 8.01
N SER A 37 2.20 12.77 8.09
CA SER A 37 1.01 12.11 8.60
C SER A 37 0.38 11.23 7.51
N PRO A 38 -0.12 10.02 7.84
CA PRO A 38 -0.81 9.16 6.87
C PRO A 38 -2.06 9.82 6.29
N SER A 39 -2.67 10.75 7.01
CA SER A 39 -3.77 11.59 6.54
C SER A 39 -3.39 12.62 5.46
N GLU A 40 -2.10 12.87 5.25
CA GLU A 40 -1.59 13.72 4.16
C GLU A 40 -1.23 12.91 2.91
N ILE A 41 -1.15 11.58 3.04
CA ILE A 41 -0.88 10.67 1.93
C ILE A 41 -2.20 10.33 1.25
N VAL A 42 -2.39 10.90 0.07
CA VAL A 42 -3.57 10.66 -0.76
C VAL A 42 -3.24 9.52 -1.70
N SER A 43 -4.06 8.47 -1.69
CA SER A 43 -3.81 7.25 -2.46
C SER A 43 -3.85 7.44 -3.97
N THR A 44 -4.44 8.54 -4.45
CA THR A 44 -4.52 8.93 -5.86
C THR A 44 -3.37 9.83 -6.31
N VAL A 45 -2.50 10.27 -5.40
CA VAL A 45 -1.38 11.17 -5.70
C VAL A 45 -0.10 10.36 -5.87
N PRO A 46 0.73 10.68 -6.88
CA PRO A 46 1.99 9.98 -7.09
C PRO A 46 2.94 10.09 -5.89
N LEU A 47 3.52 8.96 -5.48
CA LEU A 47 4.55 8.87 -4.45
C LEU A 47 5.77 9.73 -4.78
N ALA A 48 6.10 9.82 -6.07
CA ALA A 48 7.16 10.71 -6.56
C ALA A 48 6.88 12.20 -6.27
N GLU A 49 5.61 12.65 -6.28
CA GLU A 49 5.27 14.04 -5.91
C GLU A 49 5.45 14.30 -4.41
N TYR A 50 5.25 13.27 -3.59
CA TYR A 50 5.52 13.34 -2.16
C TYR A 50 7.02 13.35 -1.83
N GLY A 51 7.88 13.03 -2.80
CA GLY A 51 9.31 12.91 -2.62
C GLY A 51 9.75 11.50 -2.20
N LEU A 52 9.01 10.46 -2.59
CA LEU A 52 9.46 9.09 -2.38
C LEU A 52 10.75 8.83 -3.18
N ASP A 53 11.82 8.49 -2.47
CA ASP A 53 13.12 8.15 -3.05
C ASP A 53 13.23 6.66 -3.38
N SER A 54 14.21 6.30 -4.23
CA SER A 54 14.47 4.90 -4.59
C SER A 54 14.76 3.98 -3.40
N VAL A 55 15.36 4.53 -2.34
CA VAL A 55 15.62 3.77 -1.10
C VAL A 55 14.32 3.48 -0.36
N ALA A 56 13.41 4.46 -0.26
CA ALA A 56 12.12 4.27 0.39
C ALA A 56 11.24 3.28 -0.40
N ALA A 57 11.27 3.32 -1.73
CA ALA A 57 10.61 2.34 -2.58
C ALA A 57 11.16 0.92 -2.36
N LEU A 58 12.48 0.76 -2.30
CA LEU A 58 13.12 -0.54 -2.04
C LEU A 58 12.81 -1.07 -0.63
N SER A 59 12.85 -0.20 0.38
CA SER A 59 12.46 -0.56 1.75
C SER A 59 11.00 -0.98 1.83
N LEU A 60 10.09 -0.24 1.16
CA LEU A 60 8.68 -0.60 1.08
C LEU A 60 8.49 -1.97 0.43
N CYS A 61 9.21 -2.26 -0.66
CA CYS A 61 9.17 -3.58 -1.29
C CYS A 61 9.64 -4.64 -0.31
N GLY A 62 10.79 -4.46 0.36
CA GLY A 62 11.28 -5.43 1.35
C GLY A 62 10.29 -5.68 2.49
N ASP A 63 9.68 -4.63 3.04
CA ASP A 63 8.62 -4.78 4.06
C ASP A 63 7.41 -5.57 3.51
N ILE A 64 7.05 -5.42 2.23
CA ILE A 64 5.98 -6.20 1.60
C ILE A 64 6.39 -7.66 1.41
N GLU A 65 7.61 -7.90 0.92
CA GLU A 65 8.15 -9.26 0.73
C GLU A 65 8.18 -10.02 2.06
N GLU A 66 8.56 -9.36 3.17
CA GLU A 66 8.59 -9.98 4.50
C GLU A 66 7.19 -10.22 5.10
N ASP A 67 6.23 -9.29 4.96
CA ASP A 67 4.92 -9.38 5.60
C ASP A 67 3.93 -10.25 4.77
N PHE A 68 4.08 -10.26 3.45
CA PHE A 68 3.14 -10.89 2.51
C PHE A 68 3.72 -12.07 1.72
N ASP A 69 5.01 -12.38 1.86
CA ASP A 69 5.73 -13.43 1.10
C ASP A 69 5.59 -13.25 -0.42
N LEU A 70 5.47 -12.00 -0.86
CA LEU A 70 5.47 -11.61 -2.28
C LEU A 70 6.88 -11.31 -2.73
N VAL A 71 7.12 -11.31 -4.04
CA VAL A 71 8.37 -10.81 -4.63
C VAL A 71 8.00 -9.63 -5.50
N LEU A 72 8.41 -8.42 -5.08
CA LEU A 72 8.11 -7.20 -5.81
C LEU A 72 9.40 -6.53 -6.28
N GLU A 73 9.44 -6.16 -7.55
CA GLU A 73 10.53 -5.36 -8.06
C GLU A 73 10.37 -3.92 -7.59
N PRO A 74 11.44 -3.21 -7.17
CA PRO A 74 11.33 -1.81 -6.77
C PRO A 74 10.74 -0.95 -7.88
N THR A 75 10.94 -1.31 -9.15
CA THR A 75 10.35 -0.66 -10.33
C THR A 75 8.83 -0.54 -10.26
N VAL A 76 8.13 -1.36 -9.48
CA VAL A 76 6.67 -1.25 -9.27
C VAL A 76 6.28 0.10 -8.65
N ALA A 77 7.14 0.76 -7.87
CA ALA A 77 6.86 2.10 -7.36
C ALA A 77 6.89 3.18 -8.45
N TRP A 78 7.47 2.87 -9.62
CA TRP A 78 7.48 3.74 -10.81
C TRP A 78 6.37 3.34 -11.80
N ASP A 79 6.08 2.04 -11.92
CA ASP A 79 5.00 1.53 -12.76
C ASP A 79 3.61 1.85 -12.18
N TYR A 80 3.51 1.72 -10.85
CA TYR A 80 2.35 2.05 -10.03
C TYR A 80 2.71 3.18 -9.06
N PRO A 81 2.78 4.43 -9.54
CA PRO A 81 3.23 5.55 -8.72
C PRO A 81 2.23 5.95 -7.65
N THR A 82 1.06 5.33 -7.57
CA THR A 82 -0.02 5.66 -6.61
C THR A 82 -0.29 4.49 -5.69
N VAL A 83 -0.65 4.77 -4.43
CA VAL A 83 -0.97 3.75 -3.42
C VAL A 83 -2.13 2.86 -3.88
N ASP A 84 -3.15 3.43 -4.53
CA ASP A 84 -4.30 2.66 -5.03
C ASP A 84 -3.88 1.63 -6.08
N ALA A 85 -3.08 2.06 -7.07
CA ALA A 85 -2.57 1.18 -8.11
C ALA A 85 -1.64 0.09 -7.56
N LEU A 86 -0.75 0.44 -6.63
CA LEU A 86 0.16 -0.53 -6.01
C LEU A 86 -0.62 -1.54 -5.14
N ALA A 87 -1.59 -1.06 -4.35
CA ALA A 87 -2.46 -1.94 -3.56
C ALA A 87 -3.29 -2.88 -4.45
N GLY A 88 -3.79 -2.39 -5.59
CA GLY A 88 -4.46 -3.20 -6.60
C GLY A 88 -3.57 -4.33 -7.10
N HIS A 89 -2.34 -3.99 -7.51
CA HIS A 89 -1.34 -4.96 -7.96
C HIS A 89 -1.02 -6.00 -6.88
N LEU A 90 -0.78 -5.58 -5.63
CA LEU A 90 -0.51 -6.53 -4.53
C LEU A 90 -1.65 -7.52 -4.30
N VAL A 91 -2.92 -7.09 -4.42
CA VAL A 91 -4.07 -8.01 -4.29
C VAL A 91 -4.06 -9.06 -5.40
N GLU A 92 -3.71 -8.68 -6.63
CA GLU A 92 -3.61 -9.61 -7.74
C GLU A 92 -2.46 -10.61 -7.53
N GLU A 93 -1.27 -10.13 -7.15
CA GLU A 93 -0.11 -10.99 -6.86
C GLU A 93 -0.42 -11.97 -5.72
N LEU A 94 -1.06 -11.50 -4.64
CA LEU A 94 -1.47 -12.37 -3.53
C LEU A 94 -2.46 -13.44 -3.96
N ARG A 95 -3.37 -13.12 -4.88
CA ARG A 95 -4.33 -14.10 -5.40
C ARG A 95 -3.65 -15.12 -6.30
N ASP A 96 -2.66 -14.70 -7.08
CA ASP A 96 -1.90 -15.55 -7.99
C ASP A 96 -1.05 -16.56 -7.21
N VAL A 97 -0.26 -16.10 -6.24
CA VAL A 97 0.58 -16.96 -5.37
C VAL A 97 -0.27 -17.99 -4.61
N GLN A 98 -1.43 -17.59 -4.09
CA GLN A 98 -2.35 -18.50 -3.39
C GLN A 98 -2.99 -19.54 -4.34
N SER A 99 -3.01 -19.26 -5.65
CA SER A 99 -3.56 -20.17 -6.66
C SER A 99 -2.55 -21.21 -7.14
N GLU A 100 -1.26 -20.87 -7.23
CA GLU A 100 -0.19 -21.79 -7.62
C GLU A 100 0.19 -22.78 -6.50
N ALA A 101 -0.04 -22.41 -5.24
CA ALA A 101 0.20 -23.26 -4.08
C ALA A 101 -0.81 -24.43 -3.92
N ARG A 102 -1.77 -24.59 -4.85
CA ARG A 102 -2.89 -25.54 -4.75
C ARG A 102 -2.74 -26.80 -5.60
#